data_AF-A0A819BCK1-F1
#
_entry.id   AF-A0A819BCK1-F1
#
_cell.length_a   1.000
_cell.length_b   1.000
_cell.length_c   1.000
_cell.angle_alpha   90.00
_cell.angle_beta   90.00
_cell.angle_gamma   90.00
#
_symmetry.space_group_name_H-M   'P 1'
#
loop_
_entity.id
_entity.type
_entity.pdbx_description
1 polymer ?
#
loop_
_entity_poly.entity_id
_entity_poly.type
_entity_poly.pdbx_seq_one_letter_code
_entity_poly.pdbx_strand_id
1 'polypeptide(L)'
;MTNEQQPSPDILFQAITRRSTDEQMDNENFEVLGDCFLKLAVSMSLYYRYPSANAGLLTETKMKQISNENLYQLAVQRHLINYLNVNKIVFRGKDANWLPPGYIIDESNLTLSQRYSHQNAKRKAFSDMIEAFIGAFLISSNYTTTIKFMHWLGIDVIPVNKQGTKILS
;
A
#
# COMPACT_ATOMS: atom_id res chain seq x y z
N MET A 1 21.97 15.95 -4.19
CA MET A 1 20.80 15.74 -3.31
C MET A 1 19.56 16.04 -4.15
N THR A 2 19.17 15.12 -5.02
CA THR A 2 18.03 15.31 -5.92
C THR A 2 16.78 14.83 -5.21
N ASN A 3 15.73 15.67 -5.19
CA ASN A 3 14.38 15.36 -4.70
C ASN A 3 14.05 13.88 -4.86
N GLU A 4 13.85 13.18 -3.75
CA GLU A 4 13.32 11.83 -3.78
C GLU A 4 11.98 11.89 -4.53
N GLN A 5 11.93 11.29 -5.72
CA GLN A 5 10.73 11.21 -6.55
C GLN A 5 9.69 10.43 -5.75
N GLN A 6 8.73 11.14 -5.17
CA GLN A 6 7.55 10.55 -4.55
C GLN A 6 6.39 10.63 -5.55
N PRO A 7 5.41 9.71 -5.48
CA PRO A 7 4.20 9.84 -6.29
C PRO A 7 3.52 11.19 -6.08
N SER A 8 3.03 11.78 -7.17
CA SER A 8 2.24 13.00 -7.08
C SER A 8 0.89 12.71 -6.39
N PRO A 9 0.25 13.73 -5.79
CA PRO A 9 -1.01 13.54 -5.06
C PRO A 9 -2.13 12.89 -5.88
N ASP A 10 -2.19 13.12 -7.19
CA ASP A 10 -3.14 12.51 -8.11
C ASP A 10 -2.92 10.99 -8.26
N ILE A 11 -1.66 10.54 -8.36
CA ILE A 11 -1.31 9.12 -8.42
C ILE A 11 -1.63 8.43 -7.09
N LEU A 12 -1.35 9.09 -5.96
CA LEU A 12 -1.72 8.57 -4.64
C LEU A 12 -3.24 8.49 -4.48
N PHE A 13 -3.98 9.50 -4.97
CA PHE A 13 -5.43 9.49 -4.96
C PHE A 13 -6.00 8.35 -5.81
N GLN A 14 -5.42 8.08 -6.98
CA GLN A 14 -5.79 6.93 -7.79
C GLN A 14 -5.52 5.61 -7.06
N ALA A 15 -4.37 5.46 -6.38
CA ALA A 15 -4.03 4.23 -5.65
C ALA A 15 -5.01 3.89 -4.50
N ILE A 16 -5.62 4.90 -3.88
CA ILE A 16 -6.64 4.73 -2.84
C ILE A 16 -8.07 4.65 -3.37
N THR A 17 -8.28 4.79 -4.68
CA THR A 17 -9.62 4.83 -5.29
C THR A 17 -9.97 3.49 -5.92
N ARG A 18 -10.95 2.79 -5.34
CA ARG A 18 -11.44 1.52 -5.87
C ARG A 18 -12.34 1.73 -7.07
N ARG A 19 -12.40 0.76 -7.99
CA ARG A 19 -13.36 0.77 -9.10
C ARG A 19 -14.83 0.97 -8.66
N SER A 20 -15.18 0.51 -7.47
CA SER A 20 -16.54 0.68 -6.92
C SER A 20 -16.95 2.14 -6.69
N THR A 21 -16.02 3.10 -6.76
CA THR A 21 -16.33 4.53 -6.65
C THR A 21 -16.92 5.13 -7.94
N ASP A 22 -16.87 4.42 -9.08
CA ASP A 22 -17.28 4.91 -10.41
C ASP A 22 -16.48 6.13 -10.88
N GLU A 23 -15.25 6.28 -10.39
CA GLU A 23 -14.30 7.28 -10.86
C GLU A 23 -13.62 6.81 -12.16
N GLN A 24 -13.20 7.77 -13.00
CA GLN A 24 -12.52 7.45 -14.27
C GLN A 24 -11.15 6.80 -14.08
N MET A 25 -10.53 6.99 -12.90
CA MET A 25 -9.22 6.47 -12.55
C MET A 25 -9.35 5.59 -11.30
N ASP A 26 -9.07 4.29 -11.46
CA ASP A 26 -9.10 3.30 -10.38
C ASP A 26 -7.70 2.73 -10.09
N ASN A 27 -7.60 2.00 -8.98
CA ASN A 27 -6.35 1.43 -8.50
C ASN A 27 -5.96 0.08 -9.11
N GLU A 28 -6.75 -0.51 -10.03
CA GLU A 28 -6.53 -1.91 -10.43
C GLU A 28 -5.23 -2.11 -11.21
N ASN A 29 -4.87 -1.17 -12.11
CA ASN A 29 -3.60 -1.26 -12.84
C ASN A 29 -2.39 -1.15 -11.90
N PHE A 30 -2.50 -0.31 -10.86
CA PHE A 30 -1.46 -0.21 -9.85
C PHE A 30 -1.40 -1.44 -8.95
N GLU A 31 -2.55 -2.00 -8.56
CA GLU A 31 -2.65 -3.27 -7.82
C GLU A 31 -1.90 -4.38 -8.57
N VAL A 32 -2.20 -4.58 -9.86
CA VAL A 32 -1.56 -5.61 -10.68
C VAL A 32 -0.05 -5.43 -10.80
N LEU A 33 0.41 -4.20 -11.05
CA LEU A 33 1.85 -3.92 -11.15
C LEU A 33 2.55 -4.11 -9.80
N GLY A 34 1.94 -3.62 -8.73
CA GLY A 34 2.46 -3.69 -7.38
C GLY A 34 2.56 -5.12 -6.86
N ASP A 35 1.54 -5.95 -7.10
CA ASP A 35 1.56 -7.39 -6.75
C ASP A 35 2.70 -8.13 -7.47
N CYS A 36 2.88 -7.89 -8.77
CA CYS A 36 3.99 -8.46 -9.54
C CYS A 36 5.35 -8.11 -8.91
N PHE A 37 5.58 -6.83 -8.62
CA PHE A 37 6.84 -6.38 -8.04
C PHE A 37 7.04 -6.85 -6.61
N LEU A 38 5.99 -6.81 -5.78
CA LEU A 38 6.00 -7.31 -4.39
C LEU A 38 6.46 -8.77 -4.35
N LYS A 39 5.88 -9.61 -5.20
CA LYS A 39 6.26 -11.02 -5.34
C LYS A 39 7.72 -11.18 -5.74
N LEU A 40 8.20 -10.40 -6.71
CA LEU A 40 9.59 -10.46 -7.18
C LEU A 40 10.56 -10.02 -6.08
N ALA A 41 10.34 -8.85 -5.49
CA ALA A 41 11.24 -8.25 -4.49
C ALA A 41 11.36 -9.13 -3.24
N VAL A 42 10.25 -9.66 -2.72
CA VAL A 42 10.26 -10.58 -1.58
C VAL A 42 10.96 -11.89 -1.95
N SER A 43 10.68 -12.45 -3.13
CA SER A 43 11.35 -13.69 -3.59
C SER A 43 12.87 -13.51 -3.67
N MET A 44 13.34 -12.39 -4.24
CA MET A 44 14.77 -12.08 -4.31
C MET A 44 15.37 -11.89 -2.92
N SER A 45 14.72 -11.10 -2.05
CA SER A 45 15.18 -10.87 -0.67
C SER A 45 15.37 -12.18 0.09
N LEU A 46 14.38 -13.08 0.04
CA LEU A 46 14.44 -14.37 0.71
C LEU A 46 15.52 -15.30 0.15
N TYR A 47 15.72 -15.31 -1.18
CA TYR A 47 16.77 -16.10 -1.81
C TYR A 47 18.17 -15.69 -1.32
N TYR A 48 18.43 -14.38 -1.23
CA TYR A 48 19.70 -13.89 -0.70
C TYR A 48 19.84 -14.07 0.81
N ARG A 49 18.75 -13.94 1.57
CA ARG A 49 18.73 -14.08 3.03
C ARG A 49 18.98 -15.52 3.48
N TYR A 50 18.41 -16.49 2.76
CA TYR A 50 18.41 -17.90 3.15
C TYR A 50 18.99 -18.78 2.03
N PRO A 51 20.30 -18.67 1.73
CA PRO A 51 20.93 -19.38 0.59
C PRO A 51 20.90 -20.91 0.71
N SER A 52 20.69 -21.44 1.91
CA SER A 52 20.60 -22.88 2.19
C SER A 52 19.18 -23.38 2.43
N ALA A 53 18.17 -22.51 2.33
CA ALA A 53 16.77 -22.92 2.50
C ALA A 53 16.27 -23.71 1.28
N ASN A 54 15.43 -24.69 1.54
CA ASN A 54 14.74 -25.41 0.47
C ASN A 54 13.59 -24.57 -0.13
N ALA A 55 13.12 -24.97 -1.31
CA ALA A 55 12.07 -24.27 -2.03
C ALA A 55 10.74 -24.16 -1.24
N GLY A 56 10.42 -25.16 -0.41
CA GLY A 56 9.22 -25.17 0.42
C GLY A 56 9.24 -24.07 1.49
N LEU A 57 10.32 -23.97 2.25
CA LEU A 57 10.51 -22.95 3.30
C LEU A 57 10.50 -21.54 2.72
N LEU A 58 11.16 -21.33 1.57
CA LEU A 58 11.15 -20.04 0.88
C LEU A 58 9.74 -19.66 0.43
N THR A 59 8.98 -20.62 -0.10
CA THR A 59 7.59 -20.40 -0.53
C THR A 59 6.69 -20.09 0.67
N GLU A 60 6.79 -20.85 1.76
CA GLU A 60 6.01 -20.62 2.98
C GLU A 60 6.30 -19.23 3.58
N THR A 61 7.58 -18.87 3.69
CA THR A 61 8.01 -17.57 4.23
C THR A 61 7.50 -16.42 3.36
N LYS A 62 7.65 -16.57 2.03
CA LYS A 62 7.11 -15.60 1.06
C LYS A 62 5.61 -15.42 1.25
N MET A 63 4.83 -16.51 1.26
CA MET A 63 3.37 -16.46 1.35
C MET A 63 2.89 -15.83 2.65
N LYS A 64 3.59 -16.04 3.78
CA LYS A 64 3.29 -15.35 5.04
C LYS A 64 3.42 -13.83 4.88
N GLN A 65 4.51 -13.38 4.27
CA GLN A 65 4.85 -11.97 4.13
C GLN A 65 3.98 -11.22 3.12
N ILE A 66 3.61 -11.84 1.99
CA ILE A 66 2.77 -11.22 0.96
C ILE A 66 1.29 -11.57 1.08
N SER A 67 0.87 -12.23 2.16
CA SER A 67 -0.54 -12.57 2.37
C SER A 67 -1.40 -11.32 2.54
N ASN A 68 -2.64 -11.37 2.04
CA ASN A 68 -3.58 -10.26 2.18
C ASN A 68 -3.83 -9.87 3.64
N GLU A 69 -3.81 -10.85 4.54
CA GLU A 69 -3.94 -10.58 5.98
C GLU A 69 -2.73 -9.80 6.49
N ASN A 70 -1.50 -10.20 6.14
CA ASN A 70 -0.31 -9.44 6.55
C ASN A 70 -0.32 -8.01 5.97
N LEU A 71 -0.60 -7.85 4.67
CA LEU A 71 -0.66 -6.52 4.04
C LEU A 71 -1.74 -5.63 4.66
N TYR A 72 -2.91 -6.18 4.99
CA TYR A 72 -3.93 -5.48 5.76
C TYR A 72 -3.41 -5.04 7.14
N GLN A 73 -2.74 -5.93 7.89
CA GLN A 73 -2.18 -5.58 9.19
C GLN A 73 -1.12 -4.47 9.08
N LEU A 74 -0.28 -4.49 8.05
CA LEU A 74 0.67 -3.40 7.79
C LEU A 74 -0.06 -2.08 7.49
N ALA A 75 -1.15 -2.11 6.73
CA ALA A 75 -1.97 -0.92 6.48
C ALA A 75 -2.56 -0.34 7.79
N VAL A 76 -3.02 -1.20 8.70
CA VAL A 76 -3.51 -0.80 10.04
C VAL A 76 -2.39 -0.17 10.86
N GLN A 77 -1.23 -0.83 10.94
CA GLN A 77 -0.06 -0.36 11.70
C GLN A 77 0.48 0.99 11.21
N ARG A 78 0.28 1.30 9.93
CA ARG A 78 0.70 2.55 9.30
C ARG A 78 -0.42 3.60 9.21
N HIS A 79 -1.58 3.33 9.81
CA HIS A 79 -2.77 4.19 9.75
C HIS A 79 -3.23 4.52 8.32
N LEU A 80 -2.92 3.64 7.35
CA LEU A 80 -3.28 3.83 5.95
C LEU A 80 -4.74 3.47 5.66
N ILE A 81 -5.39 2.73 6.57
CA ILE A 81 -6.80 2.33 6.46
C ILE A 81 -7.77 3.52 6.36
N ASN A 82 -7.37 4.70 6.82
CA ASN A 82 -8.21 5.90 6.81
C ASN A 82 -8.30 6.57 5.43
N TYR A 83 -7.48 6.15 4.47
CA TYR A 83 -7.39 6.79 3.16
C TYR A 83 -8.13 6.04 2.06
N LEU A 84 -8.57 4.80 2.29
CA LEU A 84 -9.21 3.99 1.25
C LEU A 84 -10.59 4.55 0.87
N ASN A 85 -10.81 4.77 -0.43
CA ASN A 85 -12.11 5.13 -0.99
C ASN A 85 -12.74 3.92 -1.69
N VAL A 86 -13.86 3.44 -1.14
CA VAL A 86 -14.64 2.30 -1.64
C VAL A 86 -16.03 2.72 -2.13
N ASN A 87 -16.62 3.73 -1.51
CA ASN A 87 -17.91 4.27 -1.92
C ASN A 87 -17.74 5.35 -2.99
N LYS A 88 -18.79 5.57 -3.80
CA LYS A 88 -18.85 6.71 -4.73
C LYS A 88 -18.41 8.00 -4.05
N ILE A 89 -17.43 8.69 -4.61
CA ILE A 89 -16.85 9.88 -4.03
C ILE A 89 -17.73 11.08 -4.36
N VAL A 90 -18.16 11.81 -3.33
CA VAL A 90 -18.94 13.03 -3.46
C VAL A 90 -18.19 14.15 -2.74
N PHE A 91 -17.69 15.11 -3.52
CA PHE A 91 -16.88 16.21 -2.99
C PHE A 91 -17.69 17.37 -2.40
N ARG A 92 -18.95 17.54 -2.79
CA ARG A 92 -19.74 18.73 -2.46
C ARG A 92 -21.20 18.41 -2.16
N GLY A 93 -21.81 19.28 -1.36
CA GLY A 93 -23.23 19.22 -1.03
C GLY A 93 -23.54 18.38 0.21
N LYS A 94 -24.83 18.18 0.44
CA LYS A 94 -25.35 17.49 1.62
C LYS A 94 -24.97 16.01 1.71
N ASP A 95 -24.47 15.42 0.62
CA ASP A 95 -24.10 14.01 0.50
C ASP A 95 -22.57 13.83 0.40
N ALA A 96 -21.79 14.90 0.64
CA ALA A 96 -20.33 14.82 0.59
C ALA A 96 -19.78 13.81 1.60
N ASN A 97 -18.88 12.94 1.16
CA ASN A 97 -18.39 11.79 1.94
C ASN A 97 -16.86 11.60 1.89
N TRP A 98 -16.14 12.52 1.25
CA TRP A 98 -14.68 12.52 1.21
C TRP A 98 -14.11 13.71 1.97
N LEU A 99 -13.00 13.48 2.67
CA LEU A 99 -12.26 14.51 3.38
C LEU A 99 -10.82 14.59 2.89
N PRO A 100 -10.27 15.80 2.73
CA PRO A 100 -8.87 15.94 2.42
C PRO A 100 -8.00 15.51 3.61
N PRO A 101 -6.78 15.01 3.34
CA PRO A 101 -5.82 14.71 4.40
C PRO A 101 -5.62 15.90 5.35
N GLY A 102 -5.64 15.64 6.66
CA GLY A 102 -5.48 16.67 7.69
C GLY A 102 -6.76 17.42 8.07
N TYR A 103 -7.90 17.11 7.44
CA TYR A 103 -9.19 17.63 7.88
C TYR A 103 -9.65 16.92 9.16
N ILE A 104 -9.90 17.69 10.22
CA ILE A 104 -10.36 17.18 11.50
C ILE A 104 -11.87 17.40 11.57
N ILE A 105 -12.61 16.30 11.73
CA ILE A 105 -14.05 16.36 12.01
C ILE A 105 -14.21 16.57 13.51
N ASP A 106 -15.12 17.46 13.89
CA ASP A 106 -15.61 17.51 15.25
C ASP A 106 -16.38 16.22 15.56
N GLU A 107 -15.75 15.31 16.30
CA GLU A 107 -16.30 14.00 16.67
C GLU A 107 -17.58 14.11 17.50
N SER A 108 -17.87 15.28 18.08
CA SER A 108 -19.13 15.52 18.79
C SER A 108 -20.36 15.46 17.86
N ASN A 109 -20.15 15.70 16.56
CA ASN A 109 -21.19 15.56 15.55
C ASN A 109 -21.19 14.15 14.94
N LEU A 110 -21.83 13.21 15.64
CA LEU A 110 -21.95 11.80 15.27
C LEU A 110 -22.42 11.57 13.82
N THR A 111 -23.29 12.43 13.30
CA THR A 111 -23.83 12.30 11.93
C THR A 111 -22.78 12.64 10.87
N LEU A 112 -21.97 13.67 11.10
CA LEU A 112 -20.84 14.01 10.23
C LEU A 112 -19.72 12.99 10.38
N SER A 113 -19.38 12.59 11.60
CA SER A 113 -18.29 11.64 11.83
C SER A 113 -18.58 10.30 11.13
N GLN A 114 -19.78 9.73 11.27
CA GLN A 114 -20.16 8.48 10.60
C GLN A 114 -20.13 8.58 9.07
N ARG A 115 -20.51 9.74 8.51
CA ARG A 115 -20.56 9.96 7.05
C ARG A 115 -19.18 9.90 6.39
N TYR A 116 -18.14 10.36 7.08
CA TYR A 116 -16.79 10.47 6.52
C TYR A 116 -15.82 9.38 7.03
N SER A 117 -16.04 8.82 8.23
CA SER A 117 -15.09 7.91 8.87
C SER A 117 -15.30 6.43 8.56
N HIS A 118 -16.52 6.01 8.20
CA HIS A 118 -16.86 4.59 8.04
C HIS A 118 -17.18 4.23 6.60
N GLN A 119 -16.15 3.81 5.86
CA GLN A 119 -16.34 3.08 4.61
C GLN A 119 -16.26 1.57 4.89
N ASN A 120 -17.35 0.84 4.68
CA ASN A 120 -17.41 -0.61 4.88
C ASN A 120 -16.60 -1.33 3.79
N ALA A 121 -15.30 -1.44 4.01
CA ALA A 121 -14.36 -2.10 3.11
C ALA A 121 -13.98 -3.50 3.62
N LYS A 122 -13.89 -4.47 2.71
CA LYS A 122 -13.34 -5.80 3.03
C LYS A 122 -11.83 -5.68 3.27
N ARG A 123 -11.26 -6.53 4.14
CA ARG A 123 -9.80 -6.61 4.38
C ARG A 123 -8.98 -6.69 3.10
N LYS A 124 -9.46 -7.46 2.11
CA LYS A 124 -8.83 -7.54 0.78
C LYS A 124 -8.67 -6.17 0.12
N ALA A 125 -9.65 -5.27 0.20
CA ALA A 125 -9.55 -3.97 -0.45
C ALA A 125 -8.39 -3.11 0.10
N PHE A 126 -8.05 -3.26 1.39
CA PHE A 126 -6.88 -2.61 1.97
C PHE A 126 -5.56 -3.29 1.56
N SER A 127 -5.56 -4.62 1.39
CA SER A 127 -4.41 -5.32 0.81
C SER A 127 -4.13 -4.84 -0.61
N ASP A 128 -5.18 -4.80 -1.43
CA ASP A 128 -5.15 -4.32 -2.81
C ASP A 128 -4.64 -2.86 -2.87
N MET A 129 -5.03 -2.02 -1.90
CA MET A 129 -4.53 -0.65 -1.77
C MET A 129 -3.02 -0.59 -1.46
N ILE A 130 -2.50 -1.49 -0.62
CA ILE A 130 -1.04 -1.57 -0.37
C ILE A 130 -0.30 -1.96 -1.64
N GLU A 131 -0.82 -2.94 -2.39
CA GLU A 131 -0.27 -3.32 -3.70
C GLU A 131 -0.33 -2.13 -4.67
N ALA A 132 -1.45 -1.42 -4.72
CA ALA A 132 -1.58 -0.22 -5.54
C ALA A 132 -0.61 0.90 -5.15
N PHE A 133 -0.32 1.11 -3.85
CA PHE A 133 0.72 2.04 -3.45
C PHE A 133 2.10 1.61 -3.96
N ILE A 134 2.44 0.32 -3.87
CA ILE A 134 3.71 -0.19 -4.41
C ILE A 134 3.77 0.08 -5.93
N GLY A 135 2.70 -0.19 -6.66
CA GLY A 135 2.59 0.12 -8.10
C GLY A 135 2.75 1.62 -8.42
N ALA A 136 2.11 2.49 -7.63
CA ALA A 136 2.20 3.93 -7.74
C ALA A 136 3.65 4.44 -7.53
N PHE A 137 4.34 3.91 -6.52
CA PHE A 137 5.76 4.22 -6.29
C PHE A 137 6.64 3.74 -7.45
N LEU A 138 6.37 2.59 -8.06
CA LEU A 138 7.16 2.09 -9.19
C LEU A 138 7.02 2.95 -10.46
N ILE A 139 5.83 3.47 -10.72
CA ILE A 139 5.58 4.31 -11.92
C ILE A 139 6.11 5.72 -11.71
N SER A 140 6.00 6.25 -10.49
CA SER A 140 6.36 7.65 -10.20
C SER A 140 7.83 7.83 -9.81
N SER A 141 8.48 6.77 -9.34
CA SER A 141 9.82 6.80 -8.76
C SER A 141 10.69 5.65 -9.26
N ASN A 142 11.88 5.51 -8.70
CA ASN A 142 12.75 4.37 -8.99
C ASN A 142 12.45 3.16 -8.08
N TYR A 143 12.90 1.98 -8.50
CA TYR A 143 12.72 0.75 -7.73
C TYR A 143 13.38 0.80 -6.35
N THR A 144 14.45 1.59 -6.17
CA THR A 144 15.13 1.75 -4.87
C THR A 144 14.22 2.48 -3.87
N THR A 145 13.58 3.58 -4.27
CA THR A 145 12.58 4.30 -3.47
C THR A 145 11.40 3.39 -3.15
N THR A 146 10.94 2.60 -4.12
CA THR A 146 9.88 1.60 -3.89
C THR A 146 10.30 0.57 -2.84
N ILE A 147 11.51 0.02 -2.93
CA ILE A 147 12.04 -0.92 -1.92
C ILE A 147 12.14 -0.26 -0.54
N LYS A 148 12.57 1.01 -0.47
CA LYS A 148 12.58 1.79 0.79
C LYS A 148 11.17 1.95 1.36
N PHE A 149 10.18 2.26 0.51
CA PHE A 149 8.78 2.34 0.92
C PHE A 149 8.25 0.99 1.42
N MET A 150 8.52 -0.11 0.72
CA MET A 150 8.16 -1.46 1.16
C MET A 150 8.83 -1.83 2.50
N HIS A 151 10.10 -1.44 2.70
CA HIS A 151 10.77 -1.62 3.98
C HIS A 151 10.12 -0.79 5.08
N TRP A 152 9.77 0.47 4.80
CA TRP A 152 9.03 1.34 5.70
C TRP A 152 7.65 0.75 6.04
N LEU A 153 6.94 0.14 5.08
CA LEU A 153 5.70 -0.57 5.37
C LEU A 153 5.89 -1.71 6.38
N GLY A 154 7.08 -2.29 6.48
CA GLY A 154 7.39 -3.46 7.30
C GLY A 154 7.60 -4.74 6.49
N ILE A 155 7.67 -4.63 5.16
CA ILE A 155 7.95 -5.75 4.27
C ILE A 155 9.47 -5.94 4.21
N ASP A 156 9.90 -7.16 4.51
CA ASP A 156 11.29 -7.56 4.46
C ASP A 156 11.83 -7.76 3.02
N VAL A 157 12.18 -6.66 2.36
CA VAL A 157 12.67 -6.64 0.96
C VAL A 157 14.10 -6.15 0.80
N ILE A 158 14.79 -5.77 1.88
CA ILE A 158 16.18 -5.34 1.78
C ILE A 158 17.05 -6.60 1.71
N PRO A 159 17.73 -6.86 0.57
CA PRO A 159 18.67 -7.96 0.50
C PRO A 159 19.84 -7.66 1.44
N VAL A 160 20.13 -8.63 2.31
CA VAL A 160 21.24 -8.59 3.25
C VAL A 160 22.34 -9.43 2.63
N ASN A 161 23.57 -8.91 2.56
CA ASN A 161 24.70 -9.69 2.05
C ASN A 161 25.04 -10.84 3.02
N LYS A 162 25.90 -11.78 2.60
CA LYS A 162 26.35 -12.93 3.43
C LYS A 162 27.03 -12.53 4.75
N GLN A 163 27.34 -11.25 4.96
CA GLN A 163 28.00 -10.69 6.16
C GLN A 163 27.03 -9.91 7.06
N GLY A 164 25.72 -9.90 6.76
CA GLY A 164 24.73 -9.18 7.56
C GLY A 164 24.59 -7.69 7.24
N THR A 165 25.28 -7.17 6.22
CA THR A 165 25.21 -5.76 5.81
C THR A 165 24.06 -5.53 4.82
N LYS A 166 23.22 -4.52 5.08
CA LYS A 166 22.15 -4.09 4.16
C LYS A 166 22.77 -3.53 2.88
N ILE A 167 22.34 -4.01 1.71
CA ILE A 167 22.93 -3.64 0.41
C ILE A 167 22.48 -2.23 -0.06
N LEU A 168 21.46 -1.65 0.58
CA LEU A 168 20.84 -0.37 0.17
C LEU A 168 20.87 0.71 1.27
N SER A 169 21.89 0.73 2.13
CA SER A 169 22.09 1.80 3.13
C SER A 169 22.48 3.13 2.47
#